data_AF-A0A6N4UUX4-F1
#
_entry.id   AF-A0A6N4UUX4-F1
#
_cell.length_a   1.000
_cell.length_b   1.000
_cell.length_c   1.000
_cell.angle_alpha   90.00
_cell.angle_beta   90.00
_cell.angle_gamma   90.00
#
_symmetry.space_group_name_H-M   'P 1'
#
loop_
_entity.id
_entity.type
_entity.pdbx_description
1 polymer ?
#
loop_
_entity_poly.entity_id
_entity_poly.type
_entity_poly.pdbx_seq_one_letter_code
_entity_poly.pdbx_strand_id
1 'polypeptide(L)'
;MTPTGSDHQPSTLGAPTPYAPEAPDVASQLNGAFANGHPTTDLVRQVADLSTHQFGDADRVVLGKWDGQDGGYIGEARHHGGTFFDTGDAAWDAVEHGLPEAQSKALGWQINEQFLRSQMENHVGRIDYILDRGKYSSLEDMAIERPGSFSAMEVEFLNKYAASYGYQRVGDSWVYVKDGR
;
A
#
# COMPACT_ATOMS: atom_id res chain seq x y z
N MET A 1 16.12 -38.03 37.21
CA MET A 1 14.86 -37.63 36.55
C MET A 1 14.82 -36.11 36.58
N THR A 2 15.08 -35.49 35.44
CA THR A 2 15.09 -34.04 35.23
C THR A 2 14.30 -33.81 33.94
N PRO A 3 13.23 -33.00 33.94
CA PRO A 3 12.52 -32.70 32.71
C PRO A 3 13.23 -31.59 31.95
N THR A 4 13.35 -31.84 30.65
CA THR A 4 13.94 -31.01 29.61
C THR A 4 13.12 -29.76 29.34
N GLY A 5 13.82 -28.72 28.89
CA GLY A 5 13.31 -27.38 28.64
C GLY A 5 12.18 -27.33 27.62
N SER A 6 11.25 -26.41 27.87
CA SER A 6 10.26 -25.98 26.89
C SER A 6 10.93 -24.99 25.95
N ASP A 7 11.42 -25.49 24.81
CA ASP A 7 11.78 -24.63 23.70
C ASP A 7 10.49 -24.00 23.15
N HIS A 8 10.35 -22.70 23.41
CA HIS A 8 9.40 -21.84 22.70
C HIS A 8 9.85 -21.81 21.24
N GLN A 9 9.14 -22.53 20.35
CA GLN A 9 9.31 -22.30 18.93
C GLN A 9 8.86 -20.86 18.63
N PRO A 10 9.70 -20.02 18.00
CA PRO A 10 9.21 -18.76 17.45
C PRO A 10 8.22 -19.11 16.34
N SER A 11 7.00 -18.59 16.47
CA SER A 11 5.98 -18.64 15.43
C SER A 11 6.63 -18.22 14.11
N THR A 12 6.55 -19.09 13.10
CA THR A 12 6.95 -18.74 11.73
C THR A 12 6.15 -17.53 11.31
N LEU A 13 6.79 -16.36 11.23
CA LEU A 13 6.27 -15.18 10.57
C LEU A 13 5.83 -15.62 9.17
N GLY A 14 4.53 -15.52 8.86
CA GLY A 14 3.98 -16.04 7.61
C GLY A 14 4.72 -15.48 6.41
N ALA A 15 5.00 -16.33 5.41
CA ALA A 15 5.50 -15.84 4.13
C ALA A 15 4.43 -14.95 3.47
N PRO A 16 4.79 -13.89 2.74
CA PRO A 16 3.81 -13.11 2.01
C PRO A 16 3.09 -14.02 1.02
N THR A 17 1.84 -13.69 0.73
CA THR A 17 1.16 -14.28 -0.43
C THR A 17 2.07 -14.04 -1.65
N PRO A 18 2.49 -15.09 -2.36
CA PRO A 18 3.28 -14.90 -3.57
C PRO A 18 2.48 -14.04 -4.56
N TYR A 19 3.17 -13.20 -5.33
CA TYR A 19 2.52 -12.41 -6.38
C TYR A 19 1.65 -13.31 -7.26
N ALA A 20 0.44 -12.83 -7.55
CA ALA A 20 -0.46 -13.54 -8.43
C ALA A 20 0.18 -13.68 -9.82
N PRO A 21 0.28 -14.90 -10.38
CA PRO A 21 0.94 -15.12 -11.67
C PRO A 21 0.27 -14.36 -12.83
N GLU A 22 -1.02 -14.04 -12.71
CA GLU A 22 -1.80 -13.27 -13.66
C GLU A 22 -1.58 -11.74 -13.57
N ALA A 23 -0.92 -11.23 -12.53
CA ALA A 23 -0.78 -9.78 -12.32
C ALA A 23 -0.14 -9.03 -13.51
N PRO A 24 0.93 -9.54 -14.16
CA PRO A 24 1.50 -8.89 -15.33
C PRO A 24 0.55 -8.83 -16.54
N ASP A 25 -0.29 -9.86 -16.73
CA ASP A 25 -1.23 -9.91 -17.85
C ASP A 25 -2.38 -8.90 -17.66
N VAL A 26 -2.89 -8.76 -16.43
CA VAL A 26 -3.92 -7.76 -16.11
C VAL A 26 -3.35 -6.34 -16.18
N ALA A 27 -2.11 -6.14 -15.71
CA ALA A 27 -1.39 -4.88 -15.84
C ALA A 27 -1.15 -4.48 -17.31
N SER A 28 -0.81 -5.44 -18.17
CA SER A 28 -0.66 -5.19 -19.62
C SER A 28 -1.98 -4.78 -20.27
N GLN A 29 -3.09 -5.42 -19.89
CA GLN A 29 -4.43 -5.03 -20.34
C GLN A 29 -4.80 -3.62 -19.88
N LEU A 30 -4.48 -3.28 -18.62
CA LEU A 30 -4.68 -1.94 -18.08
C LEU A 30 -3.90 -0.89 -18.87
N ASN A 31 -2.59 -1.12 -19.11
CA ASN A 31 -1.75 -0.25 -19.92
C ASN A 31 -2.34 -0.06 -21.32
N GLY A 32 -2.69 -1.15 -22.00
CA GLY A 32 -3.30 -1.11 -23.33
C GLY A 32 -4.61 -0.32 -23.35
N ALA A 33 -5.50 -0.53 -22.38
CA ALA A 33 -6.74 0.25 -22.27
C ALA A 33 -6.46 1.74 -22.05
N PHE A 34 -5.55 2.08 -21.14
CA PHE A 34 -5.15 3.45 -20.84
C PHE A 34 -4.55 4.16 -22.06
N ALA A 35 -3.59 3.53 -22.75
CA ALA A 35 -2.91 4.09 -23.91
C ALA A 35 -3.86 4.37 -25.08
N ASN A 36 -4.92 3.57 -25.22
CA ASN A 36 -5.93 3.72 -26.26
C ASN A 36 -7.14 4.58 -25.83
N GLY A 37 -7.12 5.15 -24.62
CA GLY A 37 -8.22 5.98 -24.10
C GLY A 37 -9.50 5.20 -23.81
N HIS A 38 -9.41 3.89 -23.57
CA HIS A 38 -10.53 3.06 -23.14
C HIS A 38 -10.76 3.19 -21.63
N PRO A 39 -11.98 2.86 -21.13
CA PRO A 39 -12.24 2.84 -19.69
C PRO A 39 -11.30 1.89 -18.95
N THR A 40 -10.73 2.35 -17.84
CA THR A 40 -9.72 1.61 -17.05
C THR A 40 -10.23 1.16 -15.69
N THR A 41 -11.39 1.64 -15.22
CA THR A 41 -11.84 1.50 -13.82
C THR A 41 -11.79 0.06 -13.27
N ASP A 42 -12.30 -0.93 -14.02
CA ASP A 42 -12.32 -2.32 -13.54
C ASP A 42 -10.94 -2.99 -13.59
N LEU A 43 -10.09 -2.59 -14.53
CA LEU A 43 -8.72 -3.08 -14.63
C LEU A 43 -7.84 -2.47 -13.53
N VAL A 44 -8.01 -1.18 -13.24
CA VAL A 44 -7.36 -0.49 -12.11
C VAL A 44 -7.70 -1.20 -10.79
N ARG A 45 -8.98 -1.54 -10.57
CA ARG A 45 -9.41 -2.31 -9.39
C ARG A 45 -8.76 -3.67 -9.32
N GLN A 46 -8.76 -4.44 -10.40
CA GLN A 46 -8.14 -5.76 -10.43
C GLN A 46 -6.64 -5.70 -10.15
N VAL A 47 -5.91 -4.77 -10.77
CA VAL A 47 -4.48 -4.62 -10.47
C VAL A 47 -4.27 -4.20 -9.02
N ALA A 48 -5.07 -3.28 -8.49
CA ALA A 48 -4.96 -2.87 -7.09
C ALA A 48 -5.19 -4.04 -6.11
N ASP A 49 -6.17 -4.90 -6.39
CA ASP A 49 -6.47 -6.08 -5.60
C ASP A 49 -5.32 -7.10 -5.66
N LEU A 50 -4.76 -7.35 -6.85
CA LEU A 50 -3.61 -8.27 -7.04
C LEU A 50 -2.32 -7.74 -6.42
N SER A 51 -2.20 -6.43 -6.28
CA SER A 51 -1.08 -5.74 -5.60
C SER A 51 -1.31 -5.57 -4.10
N THR A 52 -2.43 -6.03 -3.55
CA THR A 52 -2.75 -5.95 -2.12
C THR A 52 -2.29 -7.21 -1.41
N HIS A 53 -1.43 -7.04 -0.41
CA HIS A 53 -0.86 -8.15 0.36
C HIS A 53 -1.15 -7.97 1.84
N GLN A 54 -1.11 -9.07 2.58
CA GLN A 54 -1.40 -9.05 4.01
C GLN A 54 -0.48 -10.00 4.78
N PHE A 55 0.00 -9.53 5.93
CA PHE A 55 0.64 -10.35 6.94
C PHE A 55 -0.25 -10.40 8.20
N GLY A 56 -0.57 -11.61 8.66
CA GLY A 56 -1.45 -11.81 9.82
C GLY A 56 -2.85 -11.20 9.63
N ASP A 57 -3.62 -11.08 10.70
CA ASP A 57 -5.02 -10.64 10.66
C ASP A 57 -5.22 -9.21 11.23
N ALA A 58 -4.18 -8.38 11.19
CA ALA A 58 -4.24 -7.04 11.75
C ALA A 58 -5.12 -6.11 10.89
N ASP A 59 -6.07 -5.43 11.55
CA ASP A 59 -6.96 -4.43 10.94
C ASP A 59 -6.22 -3.08 10.73
N ARG A 60 -5.22 -3.13 9.87
CA ARG A 60 -4.21 -2.08 9.68
C ARG A 60 -3.69 -2.10 8.25
N VAL A 61 -3.51 -0.92 7.66
CA VAL A 61 -2.70 -0.72 6.46
C VAL A 61 -1.38 -0.07 6.83
N VAL A 62 -0.29 -0.47 6.17
CA VAL A 62 1.04 0.09 6.34
C VAL A 62 1.53 0.70 5.03
N LEU A 63 1.80 2.00 5.07
CA LEU A 63 2.39 2.79 4.01
C LEU A 63 3.78 3.28 4.44
N GLY A 64 4.60 3.70 3.48
CA GLY A 64 5.92 4.25 3.79
C GLY A 64 6.90 4.08 2.65
N LYS A 65 8.19 4.32 2.94
CA LYS A 65 9.24 4.06 1.95
C LYS A 65 9.38 2.57 1.69
N TRP A 66 9.64 2.22 0.44
CA TRP A 66 10.21 0.92 0.11
C TRP A 66 11.66 0.85 0.62
N ASP A 67 12.03 -0.23 1.30
CA ASP A 67 13.37 -0.44 1.85
C ASP A 67 13.77 -1.92 1.87
N GLY A 68 13.26 -2.69 0.91
CA GLY A 68 13.43 -4.13 0.84
C GLY A 68 12.43 -4.91 1.70
N GLN A 69 12.46 -6.23 1.56
CA GLN A 69 11.45 -7.15 2.10
C GLN A 69 11.39 -7.21 3.63
N ASP A 70 12.46 -6.81 4.31
CA ASP A 70 12.56 -6.77 5.78
C ASP A 70 12.63 -5.33 6.31
N GLY A 71 12.51 -4.32 5.44
CA GLY A 71 12.56 -2.90 5.79
C GLY A 71 11.34 -2.12 5.35
N GLY A 72 11.24 -0.86 5.78
CA GLY A 72 10.17 0.04 5.34
C GLY A 72 8.78 -0.47 5.67
N TYR A 73 7.80 -0.19 4.81
CA TYR A 73 6.41 -0.56 5.06
C TYR A 73 6.16 -2.08 4.99
N ILE A 74 6.86 -2.83 4.13
CA ILE A 74 6.72 -4.30 4.05
C ILE A 74 7.33 -4.97 5.28
N GLY A 75 8.52 -4.56 5.70
CA GLY A 75 9.15 -5.07 6.92
C GLY A 75 8.29 -4.81 8.15
N GLU A 76 7.73 -3.61 8.26
CA GLU A 76 6.80 -3.25 9.34
C GLU A 76 5.54 -4.13 9.33
N ALA A 77 4.89 -4.31 8.17
CA ALA A 77 3.74 -5.20 8.04
C ALA A 77 4.11 -6.66 8.38
N ARG A 78 5.28 -7.13 7.94
CA ARG A 78 5.78 -8.49 8.23
C ARG A 78 5.95 -8.73 9.73
N HIS A 79 6.48 -7.77 10.46
CA HIS A 79 6.77 -7.92 11.89
C HIS A 79 5.55 -7.69 12.80
N HIS A 80 4.64 -6.79 12.41
CA HIS A 80 3.54 -6.36 13.28
C HIS A 80 2.16 -6.67 12.72
N GLY A 81 2.10 -7.33 11.56
CA GLY A 81 0.88 -7.55 10.81
C GLY A 81 0.38 -6.29 10.11
N GLY A 82 -0.38 -6.51 9.04
CA GLY A 82 -1.07 -5.47 8.31
C GLY A 82 -1.14 -5.75 6.82
N THR A 83 -1.99 -4.96 6.17
CA THR A 83 -2.15 -4.89 4.72
C THR A 83 -1.14 -3.89 4.15
N PHE A 84 -0.52 -4.23 3.03
CA PHE A 84 0.39 -3.35 2.32
C PHE A 84 0.19 -3.46 0.81
N PHE A 85 0.68 -2.47 0.08
CA PHE A 85 0.57 -2.41 -1.37
C PHE A 85 1.93 -2.64 -2.01
N ASP A 86 2.05 -3.70 -2.82
CA ASP A 86 3.24 -4.00 -3.60
C ASP A 86 2.83 -4.61 -4.93
N THR A 87 3.14 -3.91 -6.02
CA THR A 87 2.78 -4.37 -7.38
C THR A 87 3.71 -5.48 -7.87
N GLY A 88 4.94 -5.54 -7.37
CA GLY A 88 5.98 -6.41 -7.90
C GLY A 88 6.49 -5.98 -9.28
N ASP A 89 7.76 -6.28 -9.54
CA ASP A 89 8.49 -5.77 -10.71
C ASP A 89 7.81 -6.12 -12.04
N ALA A 90 7.41 -7.39 -12.23
CA ALA A 90 6.85 -7.83 -13.51
C ALA A 90 5.51 -7.16 -13.86
N ALA A 91 4.65 -6.91 -12.87
CA ALA A 91 3.40 -6.20 -13.10
C ALA A 91 3.63 -4.69 -13.24
N TRP A 92 4.58 -4.13 -12.48
CA TRP A 92 4.97 -2.72 -12.64
C TRP A 92 5.53 -2.44 -14.03
N ASP A 93 6.44 -3.27 -14.52
CA ASP A 93 7.01 -3.19 -15.86
C ASP A 93 5.90 -3.22 -16.95
N ALA A 94 4.87 -4.05 -16.75
CA ALA A 94 3.73 -4.12 -17.65
C ALA A 94 2.83 -2.86 -17.58
N VAL A 95 2.67 -2.25 -16.39
CA VAL A 95 1.94 -0.99 -16.21
C VAL A 95 2.64 0.15 -16.96
N GLU A 96 3.96 0.25 -16.89
CA GLU A 96 4.69 1.38 -17.50
C GLU A 96 5.09 1.16 -18.96
N HIS A 97 4.92 -0.06 -19.49
CA HIS A 97 5.43 -0.45 -20.79
C HIS A 97 5.03 0.53 -21.91
N GLY A 98 6.03 1.11 -22.57
CA GLY A 98 5.83 2.01 -23.71
C GLY A 98 5.20 3.36 -23.39
N LEU A 99 4.90 3.66 -22.12
CA LEU A 99 4.34 4.94 -21.70
C LEU A 99 5.46 5.95 -21.36
N PRO A 100 5.26 7.26 -21.66
CA PRO A 100 6.10 8.32 -21.11
C PRO A 100 6.00 8.37 -19.59
N GLU A 101 7.07 8.79 -18.91
CA GLU A 101 7.15 8.84 -17.43
C GLU A 101 5.91 9.47 -16.76
N ALA A 102 5.43 10.61 -17.28
CA ALA A 102 4.25 11.29 -16.73
C ALA A 102 2.97 10.43 -16.83
N GLN A 103 2.83 9.65 -17.89
CA GLN A 103 1.71 8.73 -18.10
C GLN A 103 1.85 7.47 -17.26
N SER A 104 3.05 6.87 -17.19
CA SER A 104 3.34 5.73 -16.31
C SER A 104 3.01 6.07 -14.85
N LYS A 105 3.42 7.26 -14.41
CA LYS A 105 3.11 7.77 -13.08
C LYS A 105 1.62 8.01 -12.87
N ALA A 106 0.93 8.60 -13.84
CA ALA A 106 -0.50 8.82 -13.76
C ALA A 106 -1.28 7.50 -13.66
N LEU A 107 -0.88 6.48 -14.42
CA LEU A 107 -1.50 5.15 -14.39
C LEU A 107 -1.17 4.42 -13.08
N GLY A 108 0.10 4.43 -12.65
CA GLY A 108 0.52 3.90 -11.36
C GLY A 108 -0.24 4.54 -10.19
N TRP A 109 -0.49 5.85 -10.27
CA TRP A 109 -1.28 6.56 -9.27
C TRP A 109 -2.74 6.10 -9.25
N GLN A 110 -3.37 5.83 -10.40
CA GLN A 110 -4.74 5.31 -10.41
C GLN A 110 -4.86 3.99 -9.62
N ILE A 111 -3.87 3.11 -9.76
CA ILE A 111 -3.83 1.83 -9.04
C ILE A 111 -3.65 2.07 -7.54
N ASN A 112 -2.68 2.89 -7.14
CA ASN A 112 -2.44 3.20 -5.73
C ASN A 112 -3.61 3.92 -5.06
N GLU A 113 -4.22 4.88 -5.76
CA GLU A 113 -5.43 5.58 -5.30
C GLU A 113 -6.58 4.60 -5.10
N GLN A 114 -6.78 3.66 -6.04
CA GLN A 114 -7.80 2.64 -5.91
C GLN A 114 -7.55 1.72 -4.71
N PHE A 115 -6.30 1.34 -4.45
CA PHE A 115 -5.94 0.61 -3.23
C PHE A 115 -6.38 1.40 -1.98
N LEU A 116 -5.93 2.66 -1.83
CA LEU A 116 -6.28 3.49 -0.67
C LEU A 116 -7.80 3.66 -0.51
N ARG A 117 -8.53 3.89 -1.61
CA ARG A 117 -9.99 3.97 -1.62
C ARG A 117 -10.62 2.68 -1.11
N SER A 118 -10.22 1.53 -1.65
CA SER A 118 -10.73 0.23 -1.20
C SER A 118 -10.52 0.03 0.30
N GLN A 119 -9.36 0.40 0.85
CA GLN A 119 -9.09 0.26 2.28
C GLN A 119 -10.00 1.14 3.15
N MET A 120 -10.22 2.40 2.73
CA MET A 120 -11.12 3.32 3.43
C MET A 120 -12.59 2.93 3.29
N GLU A 121 -13.02 2.45 2.11
CA GLU A 121 -14.38 1.96 1.84
C GLU A 121 -14.71 0.72 2.67
N ASN A 122 -13.70 -0.14 2.90
CA ASN A 122 -13.79 -1.29 3.78
C ASN A 122 -13.67 -0.94 5.27
N HIS A 123 -13.44 0.34 5.60
CA HIS A 123 -13.28 0.84 6.96
C HIS A 123 -12.20 0.11 7.77
N VAL A 124 -11.03 -0.14 7.16
CA VAL A 124 -9.87 -0.68 7.89
C VAL A 124 -9.60 0.18 9.14
N GLY A 125 -9.34 -0.45 10.28
CA GLY A 125 -9.29 0.23 11.58
C GLY A 125 -8.27 1.38 11.63
N ARG A 126 -7.16 1.25 10.90
CA ARG A 126 -6.15 2.31 10.77
C ARG A 126 -5.29 2.18 9.51
N ILE A 127 -4.80 3.32 9.03
CA ILE A 127 -3.78 3.42 7.99
C ILE A 127 -2.58 4.13 8.62
N ASP A 128 -1.43 3.47 8.68
CA ASP A 128 -0.21 4.01 9.26
C ASP A 128 0.81 4.35 8.19
N TYR A 129 1.45 5.51 8.31
CA TYR A 129 2.59 5.88 7.47
C TYR A 129 3.89 5.79 8.27
N ILE A 130 4.79 4.91 7.84
CA ILE A 130 6.11 4.73 8.44
C ILE A 130 7.06 5.78 7.88
N LEU A 131 7.18 6.90 8.59
CA LEU A 131 8.04 8.00 8.23
C LEU A 131 9.51 7.71 8.58
N ASP A 132 10.42 7.98 7.66
CA ASP A 132 11.86 8.00 7.91
C ASP A 132 12.22 9.22 8.78
N ARG A 133 12.12 9.06 10.10
CA ARG A 133 12.41 10.11 11.09
C ARG A 133 13.88 10.56 11.12
N GLY A 134 14.78 9.80 10.49
CA GLY A 134 16.17 10.22 10.30
C GLY A 134 16.32 11.30 9.23
N LYS A 135 15.35 11.43 8.32
CA LYS A 135 15.34 12.40 7.23
C LYS A 135 14.29 13.48 7.39
N TYR A 136 13.12 13.12 7.90
CA TYR A 136 11.95 13.99 7.92
C TYR A 136 11.42 14.20 9.32
N SER A 137 11.07 15.45 9.62
CA SER A 137 10.45 15.85 10.89
C SER A 137 8.94 15.57 10.92
N SER A 138 8.28 15.48 9.77
CA SER A 138 6.84 15.25 9.61
C SER A 138 6.49 14.70 8.22
N LEU A 139 5.25 14.26 8.04
CA LEU A 139 4.74 13.88 6.71
C LEU A 139 4.69 15.07 5.76
N GLU A 140 4.38 16.26 6.29
CA GLU A 140 4.36 17.52 5.54
C GLU A 140 5.74 17.87 4.99
N ASP A 141 6.77 17.74 5.83
CA ASP A 141 8.17 17.92 5.46
C ASP A 141 8.58 16.98 4.32
N MET A 142 8.22 15.69 4.44
CA MET A 142 8.45 14.70 3.39
C MET A 142 7.72 15.05 2.07
N ALA A 143 6.45 15.48 2.16
CA ALA A 143 5.67 15.85 0.98
C ALA A 143 6.22 17.10 0.27
N ILE A 144 6.70 18.09 1.04
CA ILE A 144 7.33 19.31 0.52
C ILE A 144 8.65 18.99 -0.20
N GLU A 145 9.49 18.12 0.37
CA GLU A 145 10.77 17.76 -0.24
C GLU A 145 10.64 16.82 -1.45
N ARG A 146 9.57 16.01 -1.51
CA ARG A 146 9.35 15.01 -2.56
C ARG A 146 8.06 15.25 -3.34
N PRO A 147 7.87 16.45 -3.92
CA PRO A 147 6.62 16.81 -4.57
C PRO A 147 6.31 15.86 -5.71
N GLY A 148 5.09 15.32 -5.70
CA GLY A 148 4.61 14.35 -6.67
C GLY A 148 5.24 12.96 -6.56
N SER A 149 6.04 12.63 -5.54
CA SER A 149 6.34 11.22 -5.29
C SER A 149 5.07 10.47 -4.88
N PHE A 150 5.00 9.15 -5.09
CA PHE A 150 3.87 8.33 -4.62
C PHE A 150 3.61 8.55 -3.12
N SER A 151 4.67 8.56 -2.32
CA SER A 151 4.64 8.92 -0.90
C SER A 151 3.93 10.25 -0.60
N ALA A 152 4.28 11.32 -1.33
CA ALA A 152 3.63 12.62 -1.15
C ALA A 152 2.16 12.57 -1.58
N MET A 153 1.88 11.92 -2.71
CA MET A 153 0.53 11.78 -3.26
C MET A 153 -0.40 10.97 -2.32
N GLU A 154 0.10 9.90 -1.70
CA GLU A 154 -0.62 9.11 -0.68
C GLU A 154 -1.02 9.98 0.51
N VAL A 155 -0.06 10.71 1.08
CA VAL A 155 -0.30 11.60 2.22
C VAL A 155 -1.29 12.70 1.85
N GLU A 156 -1.13 13.34 0.70
CA GLU A 156 -2.05 14.35 0.18
C GLU A 156 -3.46 13.78 -0.01
N PHE A 157 -3.58 12.59 -0.56
CA PHE A 157 -4.85 11.90 -0.77
C PHE A 157 -5.56 11.60 0.55
N LEU A 158 -4.85 11.02 1.52
CA LEU A 158 -5.43 10.70 2.82
C LEU A 158 -5.80 11.96 3.61
N ASN A 159 -4.94 12.98 3.60
CA ASN A 159 -5.26 14.28 4.20
C ASN A 159 -6.52 14.92 3.59
N LYS A 160 -6.74 14.74 2.29
CA LYS A 160 -7.87 15.34 1.58
C LYS A 160 -9.17 14.55 1.75
N TYR A 161 -9.11 13.22 1.73
CA TYR A 161 -10.32 12.40 1.58
C TYR A 161 -10.64 11.52 2.79
N ALA A 162 -9.67 11.13 3.63
CA ALA A 162 -9.92 10.13 4.68
C ALA A 162 -11.03 10.55 5.66
N ALA A 163 -11.14 11.84 5.98
CA ALA A 163 -12.22 12.36 6.82
C ALA A 163 -13.63 12.10 6.25
N SER A 164 -13.79 12.11 4.92
CA SER A 164 -15.08 11.79 4.29
C SER A 164 -15.49 10.32 4.40
N TYR A 165 -14.52 9.45 4.72
CA TYR A 165 -14.70 8.03 5.01
C TYR A 165 -14.74 7.74 6.52
N GLY A 166 -14.80 8.76 7.39
CA GLY A 166 -14.87 8.57 8.84
C GLY A 166 -13.51 8.37 9.54
N TYR A 167 -12.41 8.77 8.91
CA TYR A 167 -11.09 8.70 9.54
C TYR A 167 -10.68 10.03 10.17
N GLN A 168 -10.00 9.95 11.31
CA GLN A 168 -9.31 11.07 11.94
C GLN A 168 -7.80 10.87 11.88
N ARG A 169 -7.06 11.92 11.50
CA ARG A 169 -5.61 11.89 11.55
C ARG A 169 -5.10 12.02 12.99
N VAL A 170 -4.20 11.12 13.38
CA VAL A 170 -3.50 11.09 14.67
C VAL A 170 -2.02 10.86 14.40
N GLY A 171 -1.23 11.94 14.42
CA GLY A 171 0.19 11.89 14.04
C GLY A 171 0.37 11.49 12.57
N ASP A 172 1.11 10.41 12.33
CA ASP A 172 1.36 9.85 10.99
C ASP A 172 0.35 8.75 10.61
N SER A 173 -0.77 8.67 11.32
CA SER A 173 -1.81 7.66 11.12
C SER A 173 -3.16 8.29 10.83
N TRP A 174 -4.01 7.57 10.10
CA TRP A 174 -5.44 7.85 9.94
C TRP A 174 -6.20 6.71 10.59
N VAL A 175 -6.97 7.02 11.63
CA VAL A 175 -7.69 6.04 12.44
C VAL A 175 -9.18 6.14 12.14
N TYR A 176 -9.80 5.01 11.84
CA TYR A 176 -11.24 4.96 11.61
C TYR A 176 -11.96 5.20 12.93
N VAL A 177 -12.71 6.30 12.99
CA VAL A 177 -13.54 6.67 14.14
C VAL A 177 -14.98 6.39 13.75
N LYS A 178 -15.40 5.14 13.96
CA LYS A 178 -16.80 4.74 13.78
C LYS A 178 -17.68 5.76 14.49
N ASP A 179 -18.59 6.41 13.77
CA ASP A 179 -19.59 7.28 14.36
C ASP A 179 -20.26 6.53 15.50
N GLY A 180 -20.02 6.98 16.72
CA GLY A 180 -20.68 6.48 17.91
C GLY A 180 -22.18 6.74 17.77
N ARG A 181 -22.94 5.70 17.45
CA ARG A 181 -24.34 5.60 17.83
C ARG A 181 -24.47 4.69 19.02
#